data_AF-A0A0R2JGV8-F1
#
_entry.id   AF-A0A0R2JGV8-F1
#
_cell.length_a   1.000
_cell.length_b   1.000
_cell.length_c   1.000
_cell.angle_alpha   90.00
_cell.angle_beta   90.00
_cell.angle_gamma   90.00
#
_symmetry.space_group_name_H-M   'P 1'
#
loop_
_entity.id
_entity.type
_entity.pdbx_description
1 polymer ?
#
loop_
_entity_poly.entity_id
_entity_poly.type
_entity_poly.pdbx_seq_one_letter_code
_entity_poly.pdbx_strand_id
1 'polypeptide(L)'
;MDRVREKGNDSMILSAIIIILLIFGAITGYKRGFILQLGGLLSLVLGVIFAMFYGQTAANWATEMLTKYAHMQFSVPERYFTNIVVFFVLFTLASGVFQGIWRSLNNLTRLPFLHIGNSILGIFAGIAVQYLLIFVVLNLFLATSSNWVQQQYNDSTVAQRIVKIDHGTENL
;
A
#
# COMPACT_ATOMS: atom_id res chain seq x y z
N MET A 1 33.45 -19.46 -19.17
CA MET A 1 32.02 -19.87 -19.27
C MET A 1 31.19 -19.39 -18.08
N ASP A 2 31.78 -18.84 -17.02
CA ASP A 2 31.06 -18.42 -15.82
C ASP A 2 30.29 -17.09 -15.96
N ARG A 3 30.77 -16.14 -16.78
CA ARG A 3 30.11 -14.83 -16.97
C ARG A 3 28.74 -14.89 -17.65
N VAL A 4 28.46 -15.96 -18.41
CA VAL A 4 27.15 -16.16 -19.07
C VAL A 4 26.13 -16.74 -18.09
N ARG A 5 26.57 -17.56 -17.13
CA ARG A 5 25.71 -18.08 -16.06
C ARG A 5 25.37 -17.00 -15.02
N GLU A 6 26.29 -16.08 -14.76
CA GLU A 6 26.07 -14.94 -13.87
C GLU A 6 25.05 -13.95 -14.47
N LYS A 7 25.21 -13.56 -15.75
CA LYS A 7 24.27 -12.68 -16.46
C LYS A 7 22.86 -13.28 -16.61
N GLY A 8 22.76 -14.61 -16.73
CA GLY A 8 21.48 -15.34 -16.80
C GLY A 8 20.77 -15.49 -15.46
N ASN A 9 21.50 -15.47 -14.35
CA ASN A 9 20.90 -15.44 -13.01
C ASN A 9 20.42 -14.02 -12.69
N ASP A 10 21.24 -12.99 -12.97
CA ASP A 10 20.90 -11.59 -12.69
C ASP A 10 19.64 -11.12 -13.43
N SER A 11 19.42 -11.62 -14.65
CA SER A 11 18.22 -11.31 -15.45
C SER A 11 16.92 -11.89 -14.88
N MET A 12 17.00 -12.86 -13.97
CA MET A 12 15.83 -13.52 -13.38
C MET A 12 15.60 -13.13 -11.91
N ILE A 13 16.55 -12.47 -11.24
CA ILE A 13 16.45 -12.14 -9.81
C ILE A 13 15.22 -11.27 -9.53
N LEU A 14 15.03 -10.17 -10.25
CA LEU A 14 13.88 -9.29 -10.02
C LEU A 14 12.55 -10.00 -10.31
N SER A 15 12.48 -10.83 -11.35
CA SER A 15 11.30 -11.64 -11.64
C SER A 15 11.00 -12.64 -10.52
N ALA A 16 12.02 -13.35 -10.02
CA ALA A 16 11.89 -14.29 -8.92
C ALA A 16 11.41 -13.60 -7.64
N ILE A 17 11.98 -12.43 -7.31
CA ILE A 17 11.55 -11.62 -6.16
C ILE A 17 10.07 -11.25 -6.30
N ILE A 18 9.66 -10.73 -7.47
CA ILE A 18 8.27 -10.33 -7.72
C ILE A 18 7.33 -11.54 -7.57
N ILE A 19 7.68 -12.71 -8.10
CA ILE A 19 6.87 -13.92 -7.99
C ILE A 19 6.76 -14.36 -6.52
N ILE A 20 7.87 -14.36 -5.76
CA ILE A 20 7.85 -14.70 -4.33
C ILE A 20 6.94 -13.73 -3.56
N LEU A 21 7.01 -12.43 -3.86
CA LEU A 21 6.14 -11.43 -3.27
C LEU A 21 4.67 -11.73 -3.60
N LEU A 22 4.32 -12.01 -4.86
CA LEU A 22 2.95 -12.36 -5.25
C LEU A 22 2.45 -13.63 -4.56
N ILE A 23 3.29 -14.65 -4.39
CA ILE A 23 2.97 -15.86 -3.62
C ILE A 23 2.74 -15.49 -2.15
N PHE A 24 3.56 -14.62 -1.57
CA PHE A 24 3.34 -14.13 -0.21
C PHE A 24 2.01 -13.38 -0.08
N GLY A 25 1.64 -12.59 -1.09
CA GLY A 25 0.32 -11.96 -1.22
C GLY A 25 -0.81 -12.98 -1.22
N ALA A 26 -0.68 -14.04 -2.03
CA ALA A 26 -1.64 -15.14 -2.10
C ALA A 26 -1.81 -15.87 -0.74
N ILE A 27 -0.70 -16.23 -0.08
CA ILE A 27 -0.72 -16.92 1.23
C ILE A 27 -1.34 -16.03 2.29
N THR A 28 -0.96 -14.76 2.32
CA THR A 28 -1.52 -13.78 3.28
C THR A 28 -3.00 -13.54 3.02
N GLY A 29 -3.39 -13.49 1.74
CA GLY A 29 -4.78 -13.43 1.28
C GLY A 29 -5.61 -14.61 1.73
N TYR A 30 -5.10 -15.83 1.54
CA TYR A 30 -5.76 -17.06 2.00
C TYR A 30 -5.96 -17.06 3.52
N LYS A 31 -4.91 -16.71 4.28
CA LYS A 31 -4.94 -16.73 5.76
C LYS A 31 -5.86 -15.68 6.36
N ARG A 32 -5.96 -14.49 5.73
CA ARG A 32 -6.79 -13.39 6.22
C ARG A 32 -8.22 -13.46 5.69
N GLY A 33 -8.41 -13.99 4.49
CA GLY A 33 -9.69 -13.98 3.78
C GLY A 33 -9.98 -12.65 3.07
N PHE A 34 -10.94 -12.71 2.15
CA PHE A 34 -11.37 -11.62 1.27
C PHE A 34 -11.91 -10.42 2.05
N ILE A 35 -12.75 -10.67 3.05
CA ILE A 35 -13.38 -9.61 3.85
C ILE A 35 -12.32 -8.76 4.55
N LEU A 36 -11.28 -9.38 5.11
CA LEU A 36 -10.21 -8.63 5.77
C LEU A 36 -9.28 -7.92 4.77
N GLN A 37 -9.05 -8.51 3.59
CA GLN A 37 -8.31 -7.88 2.50
C GLN A 37 -9.00 -6.59 2.03
N LEU A 38 -10.26 -6.69 1.60
CA LEU A 38 -11.04 -5.53 1.17
C LEU A 38 -11.29 -4.56 2.31
N GLY A 39 -11.64 -5.06 3.49
CA GLY A 39 -11.86 -4.24 4.67
C GLY A 39 -10.63 -3.43 5.04
N GLY A 40 -9.43 -4.00 4.91
CA GLY A 40 -8.16 -3.28 5.07
C GLY A 40 -8.01 -2.12 4.10
N LEU A 41 -8.21 -2.36 2.80
CA LEU A 41 -8.16 -1.31 1.78
C LEU A 41 -9.19 -0.21 2.02
N LEU A 42 -10.44 -0.60 2.29
CA LEU A 42 -11.52 0.35 2.58
C LEU A 42 -11.24 1.14 3.85
N SER A 43 -10.62 0.54 4.87
CA SER A 43 -10.23 1.25 6.09
C SER A 43 -9.16 2.31 5.84
N LEU A 44 -8.24 2.08 4.90
CA LEU A 44 -7.28 3.09 4.49
C LEU A 44 -7.99 4.24 3.78
N VAL A 45 -8.86 3.95 2.81
CA VAL A 45 -9.63 4.98 2.08
C VAL A 45 -10.51 5.78 3.05
N LEU A 46 -11.26 5.12 3.91
CA LEU A 46 -12.11 5.77 4.91
C LEU A 46 -11.31 6.57 5.93
N GLY A 47 -10.14 6.07 6.36
CA GLY A 47 -9.25 6.80 7.25
C GLY A 47 -8.67 8.06 6.59
N VAL A 48 -8.29 7.99 5.30
CA VAL A 48 -7.84 9.15 4.55
C VAL A 48 -8.95 10.18 4.44
N ILE A 49 -10.15 9.76 4.04
CA ILE A 49 -11.33 10.63 3.96
C ILE A 49 -11.57 11.29 5.32
N PHE A 50 -11.60 10.52 6.40
CA PHE A 50 -11.79 11.02 7.75
C PHE A 50 -10.71 12.05 8.13
N ALA A 51 -9.43 11.75 7.88
CA ALA A 51 -8.33 12.66 8.16
C ALA A 51 -8.35 13.92 7.29
N MET A 52 -8.83 13.86 6.04
CA MET A 52 -9.02 15.03 5.19
C MET A 52 -10.12 15.96 5.75
N PHE A 53 -11.23 15.40 6.20
CA PHE A 53 -12.35 16.19 6.74
C PHE A 53 -12.04 16.80 8.11
N TYR A 54 -11.40 16.04 9.01
CA TYR A 54 -11.21 16.46 10.41
C TYR A 54 -9.78 16.91 10.73
N GLY A 55 -8.82 16.69 9.84
CA GLY A 55 -7.40 16.97 10.06
C GLY A 55 -7.11 18.41 10.39
N GLN A 56 -7.62 19.34 9.58
CA GLN A 56 -7.37 20.77 9.80
C GLN A 56 -8.00 21.27 11.11
N THR A 57 -9.24 20.85 11.39
CA THR A 57 -9.93 21.21 12.64
C THR A 57 -9.17 20.70 13.86
N ALA A 58 -8.73 19.44 13.83
CA ALA A 58 -7.96 18.85 14.92
C ALA A 58 -6.59 19.50 15.08
N ALA A 59 -5.93 19.88 13.99
CA ALA A 59 -4.63 20.54 14.03
C ALA A 59 -4.74 21.95 14.63
N ASN A 60 -5.76 22.71 14.22
CA ASN A 60 -6.05 24.02 14.82
C ASN A 60 -6.29 23.87 16.33
N TRP A 61 -7.17 22.95 16.72
CA TRP A 61 -7.44 22.66 18.13
C TRP A 61 -6.17 22.28 18.90
N ALA A 62 -5.30 21.44 18.34
CA ALA A 62 -4.03 21.07 18.96
C ALA A 62 -3.10 22.28 19.15
N THR A 63 -2.94 23.12 18.11
CA THR A 63 -2.11 24.33 18.20
C THR A 63 -2.64 25.34 19.21
N GLU A 64 -3.97 25.51 19.30
CA GLU A 64 -4.61 26.39 20.29
C GLU A 64 -4.38 25.90 21.72
N MET A 65 -4.53 24.59 21.95
CA MET A 65 -4.26 23.99 23.26
C MET A 65 -2.80 24.15 23.68
N LEU A 66 -1.86 23.92 22.76
CA LEU A 66 -0.43 24.12 23.00
C LEU A 66 -0.08 25.60 23.26
N THR A 67 -0.71 26.52 22.53
CA THR A 67 -0.51 27.96 22.76
C THR A 67 -1.04 28.36 24.13
N LYS A 68 -2.23 27.87 24.51
CA LYS A 68 -2.90 28.24 25.77
C LYS A 68 -2.20 27.68 27.01
N TYR A 69 -1.77 26.42 26.98
CA TYR A 69 -1.26 25.73 28.17
C TYR A 69 0.25 25.58 28.21
N ALA A 70 0.91 25.53 27.05
CA ALA A 70 2.36 25.41 26.95
C ALA A 70 3.06 26.69 26.49
N HIS A 71 2.31 27.79 26.27
CA HIS A 71 2.82 29.09 25.81
C HIS A 71 3.68 29.00 24.53
N MET A 72 3.46 27.97 23.71
CA MET A 72 4.14 27.82 22.43
C MET A 72 3.56 28.77 21.38
N GLN A 73 4.42 29.41 20.61
CA GLN A 73 4.03 30.18 19.43
C GLN A 73 4.42 29.41 18.19
N PHE A 74 3.49 29.27 17.26
CA PHE A 74 3.70 28.55 16.01
C PHE A 74 3.78 29.52 14.84
N SER A 75 4.94 29.55 14.21
CA SER A 75 5.15 30.18 12.90
C SER A 75 4.33 29.47 11.81
N VAL A 76 4.20 30.11 10.65
CA VAL A 76 3.46 29.55 9.50
C VAL A 76 4.01 28.16 9.09
N PRO A 77 5.34 27.96 8.93
CA PRO A 77 5.87 26.63 8.62
C PRO A 77 5.57 25.57 9.68
N GLU A 78 5.62 25.92 10.97
CA GLU A 78 5.34 24.98 12.07
C GLU A 78 3.86 24.59 12.13
N ARG A 79 2.95 25.49 11.74
CA ARG A 79 1.52 25.17 11.59
C ARG A 79 1.29 24.17 10.45
N TYR A 80 1.95 24.35 9.31
CA TYR A 80 1.89 23.37 8.21
C TYR A 80 2.44 22.01 8.64
N PHE A 81 3.58 21.99 9.34
CA PHE A 81 4.13 20.75 9.87
C PHE A 81 3.16 20.06 10.85
N THR A 82 2.54 20.84 11.74
CA THR A 82 1.55 20.33 12.69
C THR A 82 0.34 19.73 11.98
N ASN A 83 -0.17 20.37 10.92
CA ASN A 83 -1.26 19.83 10.10
C ASN A 83 -0.90 18.45 9.51
N ILE A 84 0.32 18.29 9.00
CA ILE A 84 0.80 17.02 8.44
C ILE A 84 0.87 15.94 9.53
N VAL A 85 1.47 16.25 10.68
CA VAL A 85 1.58 15.31 11.80
C VAL A 85 0.19 14.89 12.29
N VAL A 86 -0.71 15.84 12.51
CA VAL A 86 -2.08 15.56 12.98
C VAL A 86 -2.88 14.77 11.95
N PHE A 87 -2.71 15.06 10.66
CA PHE A 87 -3.29 14.26 9.59
C PHE A 87 -2.85 12.80 9.69
N PHE A 88 -1.55 12.53 9.82
CA PHE A 88 -1.04 11.16 9.93
C PHE A 88 -1.54 10.44 11.18
N VAL A 89 -1.61 11.14 12.32
CA VAL A 89 -2.15 10.60 13.57
C VAL A 89 -3.62 10.22 13.40
N LEU A 90 -4.45 11.14 12.90
CA LEU A 90 -5.87 10.89 12.69
C LEU A 90 -6.14 9.80 11.66
N PHE A 91 -5.42 9.83 10.54
CA PHE A 91 -5.48 8.79 9.52
C PHE A 91 -5.21 7.41 10.14
N THR A 92 -4.13 7.29 10.90
CA THR A 92 -3.73 6.01 11.52
C THR A 92 -4.78 5.52 12.52
N LEU A 93 -5.27 6.42 13.39
CA LEU A 93 -6.30 6.09 14.37
C LEU A 93 -7.62 5.69 13.70
N ALA A 94 -8.11 6.50 12.76
CA ALA A 94 -9.36 6.25 12.05
C ALA A 94 -9.31 4.97 11.22
N SER A 95 -8.24 4.74 10.45
CA SER A 95 -8.03 3.49 9.73
C SER A 95 -7.99 2.29 10.69
N GLY A 96 -7.36 2.44 11.86
CA GLY A 96 -7.35 1.40 12.89
C GLY A 96 -8.75 1.05 13.39
N VAL A 97 -9.59 2.07 13.65
CA VAL A 97 -10.98 1.89 14.08
C VAL A 97 -11.80 1.18 12.99
N PHE A 98 -11.77 1.66 11.74
CA PHE A 98 -12.48 1.02 10.63
C PHE A 98 -12.01 -0.42 10.43
N GLN A 99 -10.71 -0.68 10.54
CA GLN A 99 -10.18 -2.02 10.41
C GLN A 99 -10.66 -2.93 11.55
N GLY A 100 -10.82 -2.38 12.76
CA GLY A 100 -11.45 -3.07 13.88
C GLY A 100 -12.87 -3.55 13.56
N ILE A 101 -13.68 -2.70 12.90
CA ILE A 101 -15.04 -3.05 12.47
C ILE A 101 -15.01 -4.24 11.50
N TRP A 102 -14.13 -4.21 10.49
CA TRP A 102 -13.98 -5.32 9.54
C TRP A 102 -13.54 -6.63 10.20
N ARG A 103 -12.67 -6.56 11.22
CA ARG A 103 -12.27 -7.74 12.01
C ARG A 103 -13.45 -8.35 12.75
N SER A 104 -14.31 -7.51 13.32
CA SER A 104 -15.56 -7.96 13.95
C SER A 104 -16.49 -8.61 12.93
N LEU A 105 -16.69 -8.02 11.75
CA LEU A 105 -17.50 -8.61 10.68
C LEU A 105 -16.96 -9.96 10.18
N ASN A 106 -15.64 -10.10 10.06
CA ASN A 106 -15.03 -11.37 9.65
C ASN A 106 -15.17 -12.47 10.72
N ASN A 107 -15.41 -12.13 11.99
CA ASN A 107 -15.74 -13.14 12.98
C ASN A 107 -17.15 -13.74 12.77
N LEU A 108 -18.08 -12.99 12.18
CA LEU A 108 -19.42 -13.48 11.84
C LEU A 108 -19.39 -14.47 10.66
N THR A 109 -18.40 -14.39 9.77
CA THR A 109 -18.27 -15.27 8.60
C THR A 109 -17.57 -16.60 8.86
N ARG A 110 -17.34 -16.96 10.13
CA ARG A 110 -16.74 -18.26 10.53
C ARG A 110 -17.65 -19.48 10.34
N LEU A 111 -18.80 -19.34 9.69
CA LEU A 111 -19.63 -20.50 9.32
C LEU A 111 -18.89 -21.39 8.31
N PRO A 112 -18.91 -22.73 8.46
CA PRO A 112 -18.02 -23.66 7.77
C PRO A 112 -18.04 -23.55 6.24
N PHE A 113 -19.18 -23.23 5.64
CA PHE A 113 -19.28 -23.04 4.18
C PHE A 113 -18.84 -21.65 3.70
N LEU A 114 -19.01 -20.60 4.52
CA LEU A 114 -18.61 -19.22 4.15
C LEU A 114 -17.10 -19.01 4.27
N HIS A 115 -16.43 -19.76 5.16
CA HIS A 115 -14.99 -19.64 5.37
C HIS A 115 -14.17 -20.05 4.13
N ILE A 116 -14.59 -21.09 3.39
CA ILE A 116 -13.87 -21.57 2.20
C ILE A 116 -13.95 -20.53 1.08
N GLY A 117 -15.15 -20.02 0.78
CA GLY A 117 -15.34 -18.96 -0.21
C GLY A 117 -14.55 -17.69 0.13
N ASN A 118 -14.61 -17.25 1.40
CA ASN A 118 -13.85 -16.09 1.88
C ASN A 118 -12.33 -16.28 1.73
N SER A 119 -11.81 -17.49 1.97
CA SER A 119 -10.37 -17.78 1.87
C SER A 119 -9.90 -17.83 0.41
N ILE A 120 -10.69 -18.42 -0.50
CA ILE A 120 -10.36 -18.47 -1.93
C ILE A 120 -10.38 -17.08 -2.54
N LEU A 121 -11.45 -16.31 -2.32
CA LEU A 121 -11.50 -14.91 -2.76
C LEU A 121 -10.38 -14.08 -2.09
N GLY A 122 -9.99 -14.47 -0.88
CA GLY A 122 -8.86 -13.90 -0.16
C GLY A 122 -7.54 -14.05 -0.91
N ILE A 123 -7.28 -15.20 -1.55
CA ILE A 123 -6.09 -15.41 -2.40
C ILE A 123 -6.02 -14.36 -3.50
N PHE A 124 -7.10 -14.21 -4.27
CA PHE A 124 -7.15 -13.26 -5.39
C PHE A 124 -7.00 -11.82 -4.91
N ALA A 125 -7.70 -11.44 -3.84
CA ALA A 125 -7.55 -10.12 -3.26
C ALA A 125 -6.11 -9.88 -2.75
N GLY A 126 -5.48 -10.88 -2.14
CA GLY A 126 -4.10 -10.76 -1.67
C GLY A 126 -3.07 -10.64 -2.78
N ILE A 127 -3.27 -11.36 -3.88
CA ILE A 127 -2.47 -11.18 -5.10
C ILE A 127 -2.68 -9.77 -5.65
N ALA A 128 -3.93 -9.30 -5.74
CA ALA A 128 -4.24 -7.97 -6.26
C ALA A 128 -3.61 -6.85 -5.42
N VAL A 129 -3.73 -6.92 -4.09
CA VAL A 129 -3.10 -5.97 -3.16
C VAL A 129 -1.60 -5.98 -3.33
N GLN A 130 -0.99 -7.15 -3.34
CA GLN A 130 0.46 -7.26 -3.48
C GLN A 130 0.95 -6.77 -4.84
N TYR A 131 0.20 -7.05 -5.91
CA TYR A 131 0.46 -6.53 -7.25
C TYR A 131 0.45 -5.01 -7.28
N LEU A 132 -0.55 -4.37 -6.66
CA LEU A 132 -0.62 -2.91 -6.54
C LEU A 132 0.57 -2.33 -5.77
N LEU A 133 0.99 -2.98 -4.68
CA LEU A 133 2.18 -2.56 -3.93
C LEU A 133 3.45 -2.65 -4.77
N ILE A 134 3.64 -3.76 -5.49
CA ILE A 134 4.79 -3.93 -6.40
C ILE A 134 4.75 -2.86 -7.50
N PHE A 135 3.58 -2.59 -8.07
CA PHE A 135 3.39 -1.54 -9.07
C PHE A 135 3.84 -0.17 -8.57
N VAL A 136 3.38 0.26 -7.39
CA VAL A 136 3.77 1.55 -6.80
C VAL A 136 5.27 1.59 -6.55
N VAL A 137 5.84 0.54 -5.95
CA VAL A 137 7.28 0.46 -5.64
C VAL A 137 8.13 0.53 -6.91
N LEU A 138 7.79 -0.24 -7.95
CA LEU A 138 8.53 -0.21 -9.22
C LEU A 138 8.48 1.17 -9.88
N ASN A 139 7.31 1.83 -9.89
CA ASN A 139 7.19 3.18 -10.44
C ASN A 139 8.05 4.19 -9.67
N LEU A 140 8.07 4.11 -8.34
CA LEU A 140 8.95 4.97 -7.52
C LEU A 140 10.43 4.73 -7.83
N PHE A 141 10.84 3.47 -8.00
CA PHE A 141 12.22 3.14 -8.38
C PHE A 141 12.57 3.67 -9.77
N LEU A 142 11.69 3.50 -10.76
CA LEU A 142 11.92 3.99 -12.12
C LEU A 142 12.01 5.52 -12.20
N ALA A 143 11.31 6.22 -11.31
CA ALA A 143 11.39 7.68 -11.21
C ALA A 143 12.77 8.20 -10.74
N THR A 144 13.64 7.35 -10.17
CA THR A 144 14.97 7.75 -9.67
C THR A 144 16.03 7.92 -10.77
N SER A 145 15.70 7.64 -12.04
CA SER A 145 16.61 7.69 -13.21
C SER A 145 17.93 6.91 -13.04
N SER A 146 18.01 5.94 -12.12
CA SER A 146 19.21 5.15 -11.87
C SER A 146 19.46 4.10 -12.97
N ASN A 147 20.69 4.04 -13.49
CA ASN A 147 21.09 3.07 -14.53
C ASN A 147 20.95 1.61 -14.07
N TRP A 148 21.27 1.34 -12.79
CA TRP A 148 21.13 0.00 -12.22
C TRP A 148 19.66 -0.44 -12.16
N VAL A 149 18.76 0.46 -11.76
CA VAL A 149 17.32 0.20 -11.70
C VAL A 149 16.76 -0.08 -13.10
N GLN A 150 17.13 0.74 -14.08
CA GLN A 150 16.70 0.57 -15.47
C GLN A 150 17.18 -0.77 -16.05
N GLN A 151 18.42 -1.16 -15.78
CA GLN A 151 18.95 -2.45 -16.22
C GLN A 151 18.15 -3.63 -15.64
N GLN A 152 17.95 -3.64 -14.31
CA GLN A 152 17.18 -4.70 -13.64
C GLN A 152 15.72 -4.77 -14.11
N TYR A 153 15.10 -3.63 -14.40
CA TYR A 153 13.75 -3.56 -14.96
C TYR A 153 13.68 -4.12 -16.40
N ASN A 154 14.61 -3.72 -17.26
CA ASN A 154 14.67 -4.15 -18.66
C ASN A 154 14.95 -5.64 -18.81
N ASP A 155 15.63 -6.25 -17.84
CA ASP A 155 15.89 -7.69 -17.84
C ASP A 155 14.71 -8.52 -17.30
N SER A 156 13.73 -7.88 -16.64
CA SER A 156 12.61 -8.56 -15.98
C SER A 156 11.29 -8.42 -16.75
N THR A 157 10.89 -9.48 -17.46
CA THR A 157 9.59 -9.52 -18.17
C THR A 157 8.40 -9.36 -17.23
N VAL A 158 8.49 -9.89 -16.00
CA VAL A 158 7.40 -9.78 -15.01
C VAL A 158 7.28 -8.33 -14.54
N ALA A 159 8.39 -7.65 -14.25
CA ALA A 159 8.36 -6.23 -13.87
C ALA A 159 7.79 -5.35 -14.98
N GLN A 160 8.20 -5.60 -16.23
CA GLN A 160 7.67 -4.89 -17.39
C GLN A 160 6.17 -5.11 -17.56
N ARG A 161 5.66 -6.33 -17.40
CA ARG A 161 4.21 -6.58 -17.46
C ARG A 161 3.43 -5.85 -16.36
N ILE A 162 4.03 -5.68 -15.18
CA ILE A 162 3.40 -4.97 -14.07
C ILE A 162 3.31 -3.47 -14.37
N VAL A 163 4.40 -2.86 -14.82
CA VAL A 163 4.49 -1.40 -14.97
C VAL A 163 4.01 -0.92 -16.32
N LYS A 164 4.11 -1.72 -17.40
CA LYS A 164 3.74 -1.31 -18.74
C LYS A 164 2.26 -0.91 -18.77
N ILE A 165 2.03 0.37 -18.54
CA ILE A 165 0.85 1.08 -18.96
C ILE A 165 0.97 1.08 -20.48
N ASP A 166 0.03 0.44 -21.15
CA ASP A 166 -0.11 0.55 -22.58
C ASP A 166 -0.16 2.04 -22.92
N HIS A 167 0.93 2.60 -23.44
CA HIS A 167 0.85 3.86 -24.15
C HIS A 167 -0.05 3.54 -25.33
N GLY A 168 -1.31 3.98 -25.23
CA GLY A 168 -2.30 3.81 -26.27
C GLY A 168 -1.64 4.07 -27.61
N THR A 169 -1.88 3.15 -28.53
CA THR A 169 -1.46 3.17 -29.92
C THR A 169 -1.54 4.58 -30.54
N GLU A 170 -0.49 5.39 -30.41
CA GLU A 170 -0.22 6.51 -31.30
C GLU A 170 0.43 5.93 -32.55
N ASN A 171 -0.38 5.27 -33.37
CA ASN A 171 -0.10 4.96 -34.77
C ASN A 171 -1.43 4.61 -35.44
N LEU A 172 -2.26 5.63 -35.68
CA LEU A 172 -3.17 5.73 -36.82
C LEU A 172 -3.26 7.20 -37.25
#